data_AF-F8JL20-F1
#
_entry.id   AF-F8JL20-F1
#
_cell.length_a   1.000
_cell.length_b   1.000
_cell.length_c   1.000
_cell.angle_alpha   90.00
_cell.angle_beta   90.00
_cell.angle_gamma   90.00
#
_symmetry.space_group_name_H-M   'P 1'
#
loop_
_entity.id
_entity.type
_entity.pdbx_description
1 polymer ?
#
loop_
_entity_poly.entity_id
_entity_poly.type
_entity_poly.pdbx_seq_one_letter_code
_entity_poly.pdbx_strand_id
1 'polypeptide(L)'
;MVSGLDGVDWPRQRIEGHGHFTATATDLAFDVVLRAGTAGTGAERTARLTVESVTAVSQPVFHLDEKSLTIEGATIDPYTLDGWKKAATDAFNSAPAGQAITGKLVDALTDDSLRDRLSAAVTDQLAKALDGVLGAVPPGALPTDDRGFPAKYGPLEVYLFDRLRACVNDTASGFYPPTVVLGATDPVLEPYRVGRIDLGSYRIGVAQAQLTFYDVTVNGISNVLIPVEDARLTEEGIAATLRLGRLPGDGKVPLPPLTVTGTGVIAFPDTADGARDDDDTITGAITVTVEGPSATAGVSFTGRDADELTIGLDSLTLTIAPPDLKVTIRLEESSPWEKAINQVLNKDEVKRRIVEGTQQTADAHRADIAKELTTNARTVVRAKLGG
;
A
#
# COMPACT_ATOMS: atom_id res chain seq x y z
N MET A 1 0.99 26.09 71.66
CA MET A 1 0.34 27.29 71.12
C MET A 1 0.63 28.44 72.04
N VAL A 2 1.41 29.43 71.59
CA VAL A 2 1.59 30.68 72.33
C VAL A 2 0.48 31.62 71.85
N SER A 3 -0.50 31.88 72.72
CA SER A 3 -1.59 32.83 72.47
C SER A 3 -1.09 34.25 72.74
N GLY A 4 -1.14 35.14 71.74
CA GLY A 4 -0.77 36.55 71.91
C GLY A 4 -0.21 37.28 70.67
N LEU A 5 -0.37 36.75 69.46
CA LEU A 5 0.24 37.30 68.24
C LEU A 5 -0.79 37.76 67.20
N ASP A 6 -1.99 38.16 67.63
CA ASP A 6 -2.96 38.77 66.73
C ASP A 6 -2.52 40.22 66.44
N GLY A 7 -2.12 40.49 65.19
CA GLY A 7 -1.72 41.82 64.71
C GLY A 7 -0.23 42.03 64.43
N VAL A 8 0.62 41.00 64.61
CA VAL A 8 2.05 41.07 64.27
C VAL A 8 2.24 40.63 62.82
N ASP A 9 2.53 41.59 61.93
CA ASP A 9 2.97 41.29 60.57
C ASP A 9 4.42 40.83 60.62
N TRP A 10 4.61 39.50 60.61
CA TRP A 10 5.95 38.90 60.65
C TRP A 10 6.73 39.32 59.40
N PRO A 11 8.01 39.70 59.53
CA PRO A 11 8.81 40.11 58.38
C PRO A 11 8.85 38.99 57.35
N ARG A 12 8.33 39.27 56.16
CA ARG A 12 8.44 38.37 55.00
C ARG A 12 9.87 38.44 54.48
N GLN A 13 10.67 37.43 54.82
CA GLN A 13 11.98 37.29 54.22
C GLN A 13 11.81 36.65 52.84
N ARG A 14 12.11 37.42 51.79
CA ARG A 14 12.24 36.87 50.43
C ARG A 14 13.65 36.29 50.31
N ILE A 15 13.73 34.99 50.11
CA ILE A 15 14.98 34.28 49.84
C ILE A 15 14.98 33.89 48.37
N GLU A 16 16.05 34.22 47.67
CA GLU A 16 16.27 33.82 46.29
C GLU A 16 17.30 32.69 46.28
N GLY A 17 16.89 31.52 45.80
CA GLY A 17 17.79 30.40 45.59
C GLY A 17 18.37 30.45 44.18
N HIS A 18 19.69 30.33 44.07
CA HIS A 18 20.39 30.17 42.80
C HIS A 18 21.10 28.82 42.79
N GLY A 19 21.03 28.12 41.66
CA GLY A 19 21.53 26.77 41.61
C GLY A 19 21.06 25.97 40.42
N HIS A 20 21.62 24.77 40.31
CA HIS A 20 21.06 23.72 39.48
C HIS A 20 20.06 22.94 40.34
N PHE A 21 18.96 22.53 39.74
CA PHE A 21 18.04 21.61 40.39
C PHE A 21 17.58 20.58 39.38
N THR A 22 17.22 19.40 39.87
CA THR A 22 16.57 18.37 39.06
C THR A 22 15.12 18.27 39.50
N ALA A 23 14.22 18.41 38.53
CA ALA A 23 12.80 18.15 38.73
C ALA A 23 12.39 16.96 37.86
N THR A 24 11.59 16.07 38.43
CA THR A 24 11.01 14.92 37.72
C THR A 24 9.52 15.13 37.58
N ALA A 25 8.98 14.97 36.37
CA ALA A 25 7.55 14.90 36.15
C ALA A 25 7.15 13.42 35.97
N THR A 26 6.12 13.00 36.68
CA THR A 26 5.51 11.67 36.53
C THR A 26 4.10 11.81 35.98
N ASP A 27 3.66 10.80 35.23
CA ASP A 27 2.33 10.74 34.61
C ASP A 27 2.00 11.96 33.73
N LEU A 28 2.97 12.48 33.00
CA LEU A 28 2.76 13.59 32.06
C LEU A 28 2.19 13.06 30.74
N ALA A 29 0.93 13.39 30.42
CA ALA A 29 0.26 12.97 29.20
C ALA A 29 -0.53 14.12 28.57
N PHE A 30 -0.47 14.18 27.23
CA PHE A 30 -1.15 15.18 26.42
C PHE A 30 -1.93 14.51 25.30
N ASP A 31 -3.14 15.01 25.07
CA ASP A 31 -3.90 14.74 23.86
C ASP A 31 -3.59 15.85 22.84
N VAL A 32 -3.16 15.43 21.66
CA VAL A 32 -2.83 16.32 20.53
C VAL A 32 -3.79 16.02 19.40
N VAL A 33 -4.56 17.03 18.97
CA VAL A 33 -5.43 16.92 17.80
C VAL A 33 -4.67 17.40 16.58
N LEU A 34 -4.51 16.52 15.60
CA LEU A 34 -3.87 16.80 14.33
C LEU A 34 -4.91 16.86 13.22
N ARG A 35 -4.81 17.87 12.37
CA ARG A 35 -5.52 17.93 11.10
C ARG A 35 -4.59 17.58 9.95
N ALA A 36 -5.00 16.59 9.18
CA ALA A 36 -4.32 16.21 7.95
C ALA A 36 -4.88 17.00 6.76
N GLY A 37 -4.00 17.37 5.84
CA GLY A 37 -4.35 18.08 4.62
C GLY A 37 -3.18 18.10 3.65
N THR A 38 -3.23 19.01 2.68
CA THR A 38 -2.14 19.24 1.74
C THR A 38 -1.66 20.68 1.76
N ALA A 39 -0.42 20.88 1.32
CA ALA A 39 0.14 22.18 0.96
C ALA A 39 0.59 22.17 -0.50
N GLY A 40 0.62 23.34 -1.15
CA GLY A 40 0.92 23.46 -2.57
C GLY A 40 -0.26 23.10 -3.48
N THR A 41 -0.01 23.10 -4.80
CA THR A 41 -1.02 22.81 -5.83
C THR A 41 -0.41 21.99 -6.97
N GLY A 42 -1.22 21.14 -7.61
CA GLY A 42 -0.80 20.34 -8.75
C GLY A 42 0.42 19.48 -8.43
N ALA A 43 1.44 19.52 -9.29
CA ALA A 43 2.61 18.65 -9.18
C ALA A 43 3.49 18.91 -7.94
N GLU A 44 3.34 20.07 -7.28
CA GLU A 44 4.12 20.47 -6.10
C GLU A 44 3.42 20.16 -4.78
N ARG A 45 2.26 19.49 -4.82
CA ARG A 45 1.47 19.23 -3.63
C ARG A 45 2.17 18.24 -2.68
N THR A 46 2.03 18.47 -1.38
CA THR A 46 2.63 17.66 -0.32
C THR A 46 1.62 17.41 0.80
N ALA A 47 1.77 16.30 1.53
CA ALA A 47 0.99 16.06 2.75
C ALA A 47 1.43 17.02 3.86
N ARG A 48 0.47 17.48 4.66
CA ARG A 48 0.71 18.37 5.80
C ARG A 48 -0.12 17.92 7.00
N LEU A 49 0.51 17.91 8.17
CA LEU A 49 -0.16 17.77 9.46
C LEU A 49 -0.08 19.11 10.21
N THR A 50 -1.21 19.56 10.73
CA THR A 50 -1.30 20.79 11.53
C THR A 50 -1.82 20.44 12.92
N VAL A 51 -1.12 20.90 13.96
CA VAL A 51 -1.58 20.78 15.35
C VAL A 51 -2.70 21.78 15.59
N GLU A 52 -3.92 21.30 15.78
CA GLU A 52 -5.08 22.14 16.07
C GLU A 52 -5.19 22.45 17.57
N SER A 53 -4.90 21.47 18.42
CA SER A 53 -4.93 21.66 19.87
C SER A 53 -4.01 20.69 20.60
N VAL A 54 -3.59 21.11 21.79
CA VAL A 54 -2.85 20.30 22.77
C VAL A 54 -3.55 20.49 24.11
N THR A 55 -3.90 19.39 24.76
CA THR A 55 -4.59 19.40 26.06
C THR A 55 -3.92 18.44 27.03
N ALA A 56 -3.69 18.88 28.27
CA ALA A 56 -3.21 17.98 29.31
C ALA A 56 -4.37 17.08 29.78
N VAL A 57 -4.18 15.77 29.72
CA VAL A 57 -5.19 14.79 30.15
C VAL A 57 -4.86 14.14 31.50
N SER A 58 -3.70 14.47 32.05
CA SER A 58 -3.26 14.00 33.36
C SER A 58 -3.02 15.14 34.33
N GLN A 59 -2.94 14.79 35.61
CA GLN A 59 -2.43 15.68 36.66
C GLN A 59 -1.00 15.25 37.00
N PRO A 60 0.00 15.71 36.25
CA PRO A 60 1.37 15.29 36.49
C PRO A 60 1.83 15.73 37.87
N VAL A 61 2.57 14.85 38.54
CA VAL A 61 3.22 15.17 39.82
C VAL A 61 4.66 15.56 39.54
N PHE A 62 5.02 16.75 39.99
CA PHE A 62 6.37 17.28 39.89
C PHE A 62 7.10 17.07 41.22
N HIS A 63 8.30 16.52 41.15
CA HIS A 63 9.15 16.31 42.31
C HIS A 63 10.50 17.00 42.13
N LEU A 64 10.81 17.95 43.00
CA LEU A 64 12.14 18.54 43.16
C LEU A 64 13.04 17.62 44.00
N ASP A 65 14.22 17.26 43.48
CA ASP A 65 15.22 16.53 44.26
C ASP A 65 15.93 17.49 45.23
N GLU A 66 15.59 17.38 46.52
CA GLU A 66 16.18 18.17 47.60
C GLU A 66 17.72 18.06 47.65
N LYS A 67 18.28 16.90 47.29
CA LYS A 67 19.74 16.68 47.31
C LYS A 67 20.45 17.48 46.22
N SER A 68 19.75 17.76 45.12
CA SER A 68 20.26 18.57 44.02
C SER A 68 20.17 20.08 44.29
N LEU A 69 19.34 20.50 45.26
CA LEU A 69 19.05 21.91 45.52
C LEU A 69 20.22 22.61 46.25
N THR A 70 20.75 23.66 45.62
CA THR A 70 21.64 24.64 46.25
C THR A 70 20.87 25.94 46.53
N ILE A 71 21.05 26.49 47.73
CA ILE A 71 20.47 27.78 48.11
C ILE A 71 21.62 28.69 48.53
N GLU A 72 21.72 29.85 47.90
CA GLU A 72 22.78 30.83 48.12
C GLU A 72 22.18 32.14 48.63
N GLY A 73 22.90 32.86 49.49
CA GLY A 73 22.46 34.16 49.97
C GLY A 73 23.25 34.62 51.19
N ALA A 74 23.61 35.91 51.22
CA ALA A 74 24.41 36.49 52.30
C ALA A 74 23.74 36.46 53.69
N THR A 75 22.44 36.12 53.75
CA THR A 75 21.64 36.03 54.98
C THR A 75 21.25 34.61 55.35
N ILE A 76 21.73 33.60 54.61
CA ILE A 76 21.42 32.19 54.88
C ILE A 76 22.40 31.66 55.91
N ASP A 77 21.88 31.40 57.10
CA ASP A 77 22.62 30.77 58.18
C ASP A 77 22.66 29.24 57.99
N PRO A 78 23.83 28.58 58.16
CA PRO A 78 23.96 27.13 57.99
C PRO A 78 22.97 26.30 58.82
N TYR A 79 22.51 26.80 59.98
CA TYR A 79 21.54 26.11 60.82
C TYR A 79 20.10 26.19 60.29
N THR A 80 19.81 27.11 59.36
CA THR A 80 18.50 27.28 58.73
C THR A 80 18.41 26.70 57.32
N LEU A 81 19.55 26.37 56.71
CA LEU A 81 19.64 25.90 55.32
C LEU A 81 18.78 24.67 55.05
N ASP A 82 18.82 23.65 55.91
CA ASP A 82 18.01 22.43 55.75
C ASP A 82 16.51 22.73 55.88
N GLY A 83 16.14 23.67 56.77
CA GLY A 83 14.75 24.14 56.88
C GLY A 83 14.27 24.82 55.60
N TRP A 84 15.13 25.63 54.97
CA TRP A 84 14.83 26.28 53.70
C TRP A 84 14.77 25.30 52.53
N LYS A 85 15.66 24.31 52.46
CA LYS A 85 15.62 23.24 51.45
C LYS A 85 14.34 22.42 51.53
N LYS A 86 13.94 22.05 52.74
CA LYS A 86 12.66 21.36 52.97
C LYS A 86 11.47 22.23 52.57
N ALA A 87 11.44 23.50 52.99
CA ALA A 87 10.35 24.41 52.63
C ALA A 87 10.25 24.63 51.11
N ALA A 88 11.36 24.74 50.40
CA ALA A 88 11.40 24.88 48.95
C ALA A 88 10.89 23.60 48.24
N THR A 89 11.33 22.42 48.71
CA THR A 89 10.88 21.13 48.20
C THR A 89 9.38 20.92 48.45
N ASP A 90 8.89 21.20 49.67
CA ASP A 90 7.47 21.11 50.02
C ASP A 90 6.62 22.08 49.17
N ALA A 91 7.11 23.30 48.93
CA ALA A 91 6.43 24.26 48.08
C ALA A 91 6.37 23.80 46.61
N PHE A 92 7.48 23.31 46.05
CA PHE A 92 7.54 22.84 44.67
C PHE A 92 6.68 21.59 44.43
N ASN A 93 6.71 20.64 45.38
CA ASN A 93 5.97 19.38 45.29
C ASN A 93 4.48 19.54 45.66
N SER A 94 4.04 20.75 45.99
CA SER A 94 2.65 21.03 46.37
C SER A 94 1.71 20.95 45.16
N ALA A 95 0.45 20.57 45.40
CA ALA A 95 -0.56 20.50 44.34
C ALA A 95 -0.77 21.85 43.60
N PRO A 96 -0.79 23.03 44.27
CA PRO A 96 -0.89 24.31 43.56
C PRO A 96 0.33 24.61 42.66
N ALA A 97 1.54 24.25 43.09
CA ALA A 97 2.73 24.40 42.27
C ALA A 97 2.65 23.48 41.04
N GLY A 98 2.25 22.22 41.22
CA GLY A 98 2.01 21.30 40.10
C GLY A 98 0.97 21.81 39.11
N GLN A 99 -0.16 22.35 39.58
CA GLN A 99 -1.18 22.97 38.72
C GLN A 99 -0.62 24.17 37.94
N ALA A 100 0.18 25.03 38.59
CA ALA A 100 0.79 26.18 37.95
C ALA A 100 1.84 25.77 36.89
N ILE A 101 2.66 24.77 37.18
CA ILE A 101 3.66 24.24 36.23
C ILE A 101 2.96 23.59 35.04
N THR A 102 1.93 22.75 35.26
CA THR A 102 1.13 22.17 34.18
C THR A 102 0.47 23.25 33.34
N GLY A 103 -0.12 24.27 33.96
CA GLY A 103 -0.73 25.40 33.25
C GLY A 103 0.28 26.11 32.35
N LYS A 104 1.49 26.37 32.85
CA LYS A 104 2.57 26.98 32.06
C LYS A 104 3.06 26.09 30.92
N LEU A 105 3.11 24.78 31.15
CA LEU A 105 3.47 23.82 30.13
C LEU A 105 2.39 23.75 29.03
N VAL A 106 1.11 23.74 29.40
CA VAL A 106 0.00 23.83 28.44
C VAL A 106 0.06 25.14 27.66
N ASP A 107 0.21 26.29 28.33
CA ASP A 107 0.35 27.60 27.67
C ASP A 107 1.47 27.55 26.61
N ALA A 108 2.64 27.04 26.99
CA ALA A 108 3.78 26.89 26.09
C ALA A 108 3.51 25.90 24.94
N LEU A 109 2.79 24.80 25.19
CA LEU A 109 2.39 23.83 24.17
C LEU A 109 1.33 24.38 23.21
N THR A 110 0.53 25.33 23.66
CA THR A 110 -0.50 26.00 22.86
C THR A 110 -0.02 27.24 22.13
N ASP A 111 1.20 27.71 22.40
CA ASP A 111 1.84 28.81 21.69
C ASP A 111 2.00 28.50 20.20
N ASP A 112 1.64 29.46 19.34
CA ASP A 112 1.63 29.29 17.88
C ASP A 112 3.02 28.88 17.36
N SER A 113 4.11 29.42 17.92
CA SER A 113 5.47 29.08 17.47
C SER A 113 5.87 27.65 17.82
N LEU A 114 5.36 27.09 18.93
CA LEU A 114 5.59 25.69 19.25
C LEU A 114 4.67 24.79 18.42
N ARG A 115 3.41 25.16 18.23
CA ARG A 115 2.47 24.43 17.37
C ARG A 115 2.96 24.34 15.93
N ASP A 116 3.54 25.41 15.39
CA ASP A 116 4.13 25.41 14.05
C ASP A 116 5.36 24.49 13.98
N ARG A 117 6.23 24.54 14.99
CA ARG A 117 7.40 23.64 15.08
C ARG A 117 6.98 22.17 15.22
N LEU A 118 5.99 21.89 16.05
CA LEU A 118 5.46 20.54 16.23
C LEU A 118 4.79 20.06 14.94
N SER A 119 3.98 20.91 14.29
CA SER A 119 3.35 20.64 12.98
C SER A 119 4.39 20.31 11.91
N ALA A 120 5.48 21.09 11.84
CA ALA A 120 6.59 20.81 10.93
C ALA A 120 7.27 19.47 11.25
N ALA A 121 7.56 19.21 12.52
CA ALA A 121 8.19 17.95 12.93
C ALA A 121 7.31 16.72 12.62
N VAL A 122 6.01 16.76 12.89
CA VAL A 122 5.10 15.65 12.55
C VAL A 122 4.87 15.54 11.04
N THR A 123 4.86 16.66 10.31
CA THR A 123 4.79 16.66 8.84
C THR A 123 6.03 16.01 8.23
N ASP A 124 7.23 16.32 8.74
CA ASP A 124 8.48 15.70 8.29
C ASP A 124 8.51 14.19 8.58
N GLN A 125 7.98 13.76 9.74
CA GLN A 125 7.85 12.34 10.07
C GLN A 125 6.85 11.63 9.13
N LEU A 126 5.71 12.25 8.85
CA LEU A 126 4.75 11.72 7.88
C LEU A 126 5.38 11.61 6.49
N ALA A 127 6.09 12.65 6.02
CA ALA A 127 6.78 12.64 4.73
C ALA A 127 7.80 11.50 4.67
N LYS A 128 8.64 11.33 5.70
CA LYS A 128 9.60 10.22 5.78
C LYS A 128 8.92 8.85 5.77
N ALA A 129 7.82 8.68 6.50
CA ALA A 129 7.07 7.42 6.51
C ALA A 129 6.48 7.11 5.12
N LEU A 130 5.87 8.11 4.47
CA LEU A 130 5.33 7.96 3.12
C LEU A 130 6.45 7.69 2.10
N ASP A 131 7.59 8.38 2.17
CA ASP A 131 8.74 8.17 1.30
C ASP A 131 9.38 6.79 1.52
N GLY A 132 9.41 6.31 2.76
CA GLY A 132 9.89 4.99 3.10
C GLY A 132 9.05 3.89 2.44
N VAL A 133 7.72 4.03 2.46
CA VAL A 133 6.79 3.03 1.92
C VAL A 133 6.59 3.17 0.41
N LEU A 134 6.29 4.38 -0.07
CA LEU A 134 5.87 4.64 -1.45
C LEU A 134 7.01 5.15 -2.35
N GLY A 135 8.21 5.36 -1.79
CA GLY A 135 9.31 6.04 -2.49
C GLY A 135 9.14 7.55 -2.48
N ALA A 136 10.25 8.27 -2.68
CA ALA A 136 10.23 9.71 -2.82
C ALA A 136 9.52 10.12 -4.11
N VAL A 137 8.74 11.18 -4.07
CA VAL A 137 8.05 11.71 -5.26
C VAL A 137 9.05 12.44 -6.15
N PRO A 138 9.30 11.99 -7.40
CA PRO A 138 10.19 12.72 -8.28
C PRO A 138 9.59 14.10 -8.65
N PRO A 139 10.43 15.13 -8.83
CA PRO A 139 9.95 16.45 -9.25
C PRO A 139 9.13 16.36 -10.54
N GLY A 140 7.89 16.89 -10.51
CA GLY A 140 6.99 16.87 -11.66
C GLY A 140 6.34 15.52 -11.98
N ALA A 141 6.53 14.48 -11.16
CA ALA A 141 5.92 13.17 -11.37
C ALA A 141 4.42 13.13 -11.01
N LEU A 142 3.96 14.06 -10.18
CA LEU A 142 2.56 14.16 -9.83
C LEU A 142 1.77 14.92 -10.90
N PRO A 143 0.54 14.47 -11.21
CA PRO A 143 -0.37 15.19 -12.09
C PRO A 143 -0.60 16.64 -11.66
N THR A 144 -0.81 17.51 -12.65
CA THR A 144 -1.01 18.94 -12.44
C THR A 144 -2.46 19.32 -12.16
N ASP A 145 -3.43 18.43 -12.45
CA ASP A 145 -4.84 18.64 -12.23
C ASP A 145 -5.49 17.57 -11.34
N ASP A 146 -6.39 18.01 -10.46
CA ASP A 146 -7.16 17.16 -9.53
C ASP A 146 -8.56 16.85 -10.07
N ARG A 147 -8.72 16.77 -11.40
CA ARG A 147 -10.04 16.64 -12.03
C ARG A 147 -10.42 15.18 -12.22
N GLY A 148 -11.72 14.90 -12.08
CA GLY A 148 -12.29 13.57 -12.36
C GLY A 148 -12.32 12.61 -11.17
N PHE A 149 -11.99 13.08 -9.96
CA PHE A 149 -12.13 12.29 -8.73
C PHE A 149 -13.54 12.43 -8.12
N PRO A 150 -14.06 11.37 -7.49
CA PRO A 150 -15.30 11.44 -6.71
C PRO A 150 -15.23 12.50 -5.60
N ALA A 151 -16.33 13.22 -5.37
CA ALA A 151 -16.38 14.36 -4.46
C ALA A 151 -16.10 14.03 -2.98
N LYS A 152 -16.14 12.74 -2.60
CA LYS A 152 -15.82 12.28 -1.25
C LYS A 152 -14.33 12.31 -0.92
N TYR A 153 -13.46 12.33 -1.93
CA TYR A 153 -12.02 12.34 -1.73
C TYR A 153 -11.54 13.78 -1.60
N GLY A 154 -10.88 14.07 -0.48
CA GLY A 154 -10.25 15.35 -0.25
C GLY A 154 -8.89 15.45 -0.96
N PRO A 155 -8.24 16.63 -0.87
CA PRO A 155 -6.94 16.86 -1.48
C PRO A 155 -5.84 15.90 -1.00
N LEU A 156 -5.90 15.45 0.26
CA LEU A 156 -4.92 14.53 0.82
C LEU A 156 -5.08 13.13 0.22
N GLU A 157 -6.30 12.61 0.12
CA GLU A 157 -6.57 11.31 -0.48
C GLU A 157 -6.14 11.27 -1.95
N VAL A 158 -6.42 12.35 -2.70
CA VAL A 158 -5.96 12.50 -4.08
C VAL A 158 -4.43 12.53 -4.16
N TYR A 159 -3.76 13.26 -3.27
CA TYR A 159 -2.29 13.25 -3.20
C TYR A 159 -1.72 11.86 -2.91
N LEU A 160 -2.26 11.14 -1.92
CA LEU A 160 -1.82 9.80 -1.56
C LEU A 160 -2.04 8.80 -2.71
N PHE A 161 -3.17 8.91 -3.41
CA PHE A 161 -3.43 8.11 -4.60
C PHE A 161 -2.42 8.39 -5.71
N ASP A 162 -2.07 9.65 -5.96
CA ASP A 162 -1.11 9.99 -7.01
C ASP A 162 0.31 9.55 -6.67
N ARG A 163 0.67 9.58 -5.39
CA ARG A 163 1.90 8.94 -4.91
C ARG A 163 1.89 7.44 -5.17
N LEU A 164 0.77 6.76 -4.91
CA LEU A 164 0.62 5.35 -5.23
C LEU A 164 0.78 5.10 -6.74
N ARG A 165 0.16 5.94 -7.60
CA ARG A 165 0.31 5.86 -9.07
C ARG A 165 1.77 6.02 -9.51
N ALA A 166 2.52 6.94 -8.90
CA ALA A 166 3.95 7.08 -9.18
C ALA A 166 4.74 5.87 -8.67
N CYS A 167 4.44 5.41 -7.46
CA CYS A 167 5.09 4.28 -6.79
C CYS A 167 4.99 2.98 -7.59
N VAL A 168 3.82 2.66 -8.16
CA VAL A 168 3.64 1.45 -8.99
C VAL A 168 4.33 1.57 -10.35
N ASN A 169 4.85 2.74 -10.74
CA ASN A 169 5.62 2.91 -11.97
C ASN A 169 7.13 3.08 -11.71
N ASP A 170 7.57 3.06 -10.45
CA ASP A 170 8.98 3.10 -10.09
C ASP A 170 9.55 1.68 -10.00
N THR A 171 10.52 1.35 -10.86
CA THR A 171 11.21 0.05 -10.87
C THR A 171 11.93 -0.30 -9.57
N ALA A 172 12.26 0.69 -8.73
CA ALA A 172 12.87 0.49 -7.41
C ALA A 172 11.84 0.22 -6.31
N SER A 173 10.55 0.40 -6.60
CA SER A 173 9.46 0.19 -5.63
C SER A 173 9.17 -1.28 -5.39
N GLY A 174 8.88 -1.63 -4.13
CA GLY A 174 8.32 -2.95 -3.78
C GLY A 174 6.91 -3.17 -4.34
N PHE A 175 6.22 -2.10 -4.73
CA PHE A 175 4.90 -2.13 -5.35
C PHE A 175 4.95 -2.12 -6.89
N TYR A 176 6.15 -2.17 -7.48
CA TYR A 176 6.30 -2.26 -8.93
C TYR A 176 5.61 -3.53 -9.45
N PRO A 177 4.63 -3.44 -10.37
CA PRO A 177 3.80 -4.58 -10.77
C PRO A 177 4.59 -5.82 -11.21
N PRO A 178 5.68 -5.72 -12.00
CA PRO A 178 6.52 -6.87 -12.29
C PRO A 178 7.11 -7.54 -11.05
N THR A 179 7.57 -6.76 -10.06
CA THR A 179 8.08 -7.28 -8.77
C THR A 179 6.97 -8.02 -8.02
N VAL A 180 5.76 -7.46 -7.98
CA VAL A 180 4.61 -8.07 -7.29
C VAL A 180 4.18 -9.38 -7.98
N VAL A 181 4.10 -9.40 -9.31
CA VAL A 181 3.70 -10.58 -10.08
C VAL A 181 4.74 -11.69 -9.96
N LEU A 182 6.03 -11.38 -10.06
CA LEU A 182 7.12 -12.35 -9.90
C LEU A 182 7.27 -12.86 -8.46
N GLY A 183 6.83 -12.06 -7.48
CA GLY A 183 6.84 -12.43 -6.06
C GLY A 183 5.64 -13.29 -5.63
N ALA A 184 4.61 -13.42 -6.46
CA ALA A 184 3.40 -14.17 -6.15
C ALA A 184 3.67 -15.69 -6.17
N THR A 185 3.36 -16.36 -5.06
CA THR A 185 3.66 -17.79 -4.85
C THR A 185 2.42 -18.67 -4.81
N ASP A 186 1.27 -18.15 -4.37
CA ASP A 186 0.01 -18.90 -4.30
C ASP A 186 -1.21 -17.99 -4.58
N PRO A 187 -1.71 -17.94 -5.82
CA PRO A 187 -1.24 -18.68 -6.99
C PRO A 187 0.05 -18.07 -7.58
N VAL A 188 0.86 -18.91 -8.23
CA VAL A 188 1.98 -18.43 -9.08
C VAL A 188 1.41 -17.69 -10.29
N LEU A 189 1.82 -16.44 -10.50
CA LEU A 189 1.33 -15.60 -11.59
C LEU A 189 2.27 -15.56 -12.82
N GLU A 190 3.51 -16.03 -12.70
CA GLU A 190 4.47 -16.10 -13.80
C GLU A 190 5.32 -17.38 -13.70
N PRO A 191 5.09 -18.39 -14.56
CA PRO A 191 3.95 -18.54 -15.47
C PRO A 191 2.66 -18.89 -14.74
N TYR A 192 1.55 -18.29 -15.16
CA TYR A 192 0.22 -18.59 -14.63
C TYR A 192 -0.37 -19.86 -15.25
N ARG A 193 -0.87 -20.78 -14.43
CA ARG A 193 -1.50 -22.03 -14.90
C ARG A 193 -3.00 -21.85 -15.01
N VAL A 194 -3.51 -22.02 -16.23
CA VAL A 194 -4.95 -21.97 -16.55
C VAL A 194 -5.57 -23.38 -16.52
N GLY A 195 -4.77 -24.42 -16.80
CA GLY A 195 -5.24 -25.80 -16.78
C GLY A 195 -5.86 -26.21 -18.12
N ARG A 196 -7.18 -26.31 -18.20
CA ARG A 196 -7.89 -26.82 -19.39
C ARG A 196 -8.83 -25.77 -19.97
N ILE A 197 -8.78 -25.58 -21.29
CA ILE A 197 -9.73 -24.79 -22.06
C ILE A 197 -10.41 -25.68 -23.10
N ASP A 198 -11.73 -25.73 -23.09
CA ASP A 198 -12.51 -26.32 -24.16
C ASP A 198 -12.65 -25.31 -25.32
N LEU A 199 -12.11 -25.65 -26.48
CA LEU A 199 -12.17 -24.77 -27.66
C LEU A 199 -13.47 -24.99 -28.45
N GLY A 200 -14.18 -26.09 -28.22
CA GLY A 200 -15.41 -26.47 -28.90
C GLY A 200 -15.20 -27.42 -30.08
N SER A 201 -16.27 -27.60 -30.87
CA SER A 201 -16.30 -28.53 -32.00
C SER A 201 -16.27 -27.80 -33.34
N TYR A 202 -15.39 -28.22 -34.24
CA TYR A 202 -15.21 -27.60 -35.56
C TYR A 202 -15.03 -28.63 -36.65
N ARG A 203 -15.41 -28.26 -37.86
CA ARG A 203 -15.17 -29.08 -39.05
C ARG A 203 -13.73 -28.90 -39.53
N ILE A 204 -12.99 -30.00 -39.62
CA ILE A 204 -11.63 -30.07 -40.18
C ILE A 204 -11.71 -30.97 -41.43
N GLY A 205 -11.64 -30.36 -42.61
CA GLY A 205 -11.95 -31.05 -43.86
C GLY A 205 -13.42 -31.50 -43.92
N VAL A 206 -13.65 -32.81 -43.91
CA VAL A 206 -15.00 -33.41 -43.92
C VAL A 206 -15.47 -33.89 -42.55
N ALA A 207 -14.57 -34.04 -41.58
CA ALA A 207 -14.86 -34.58 -40.27
C ALA A 207 -15.18 -33.47 -39.24
N GLN A 208 -16.04 -33.79 -38.28
CA GLN A 208 -16.27 -32.97 -37.10
C GLN A 208 -15.24 -33.36 -36.03
N ALA A 209 -14.51 -32.38 -35.51
CA ALA A 209 -13.48 -32.60 -34.49
C ALA A 209 -13.79 -31.78 -33.24
N GLN A 210 -13.52 -32.34 -32.06
CA GLN A 210 -13.54 -31.64 -30.78
C GLN A 210 -12.12 -31.20 -30.43
N LEU A 211 -11.95 -29.92 -30.10
CA LEU A 211 -10.64 -29.35 -29.80
C LEU A 211 -10.59 -29.00 -28.31
N THR A 212 -9.59 -29.50 -27.60
CA THR A 212 -9.33 -29.14 -26.21
C THR A 212 -7.87 -28.72 -26.05
N PHE A 213 -7.64 -27.70 -25.24
CA PHE A 213 -6.31 -27.19 -24.90
C PHE A 213 -6.01 -27.51 -23.43
N TYR A 214 -5.04 -28.37 -23.20
CA TYR A 214 -4.62 -28.86 -21.87
C TYR A 214 -3.31 -28.22 -21.43
N ASP A 215 -3.08 -28.29 -20.12
CA ASP A 215 -1.87 -27.79 -19.44
C ASP A 215 -1.52 -26.37 -19.87
N VAL A 216 -2.56 -25.54 -20.00
CA VAL A 216 -2.45 -24.18 -20.51
C VAL A 216 -1.68 -23.34 -19.50
N THR A 217 -0.56 -22.76 -19.94
CA THR A 217 0.27 -21.86 -19.15
C THR A 217 0.45 -20.52 -19.87
N VAL A 218 0.38 -19.43 -19.13
CA VAL A 218 0.55 -18.07 -19.63
C VAL A 218 1.88 -17.53 -19.12
N ASN A 219 2.75 -17.13 -20.04
CA ASN A 219 4.06 -16.53 -19.75
C ASN A 219 4.08 -15.08 -20.23
N GLY A 220 4.62 -14.18 -19.41
CA GLY A 220 4.76 -12.75 -19.71
C GLY A 220 3.73 -11.84 -19.03
N ILE A 221 2.98 -12.34 -18.03
CA ILE A 221 2.09 -11.51 -17.19
C ILE A 221 2.90 -10.51 -16.37
N SER A 222 4.09 -10.90 -15.92
CA SER A 222 5.01 -10.02 -15.21
C SER A 222 5.50 -8.83 -16.03
N ASN A 223 5.37 -8.87 -17.37
CA ASN A 223 5.56 -7.70 -18.23
C ASN A 223 4.30 -6.82 -18.20
N VAL A 224 3.96 -6.32 -17.01
CA VAL A 224 2.78 -5.49 -16.75
C VAL A 224 3.20 -4.09 -16.32
N LEU A 225 2.47 -3.09 -16.82
CA LEU A 225 2.59 -1.71 -16.37
C LEU A 225 1.20 -1.10 -16.18
N ILE A 226 1.10 -0.16 -15.24
CA ILE A 226 -0.13 0.55 -14.92
C ILE A 226 0.16 2.03 -15.13
N PRO A 227 -0.06 2.57 -16.34
CA PRO A 227 0.21 3.97 -16.60
C PRO A 227 -0.56 4.87 -15.62
N VAL A 228 0.01 6.03 -15.28
CA VAL A 228 -0.61 6.96 -14.33
C VAL A 228 -2.00 7.39 -14.81
N GLU A 229 -2.18 7.58 -16.13
CA GLU A 229 -3.45 7.96 -16.74
C GLU A 229 -4.51 6.85 -16.74
N ASP A 230 -4.08 5.60 -16.58
CA ASP A 230 -4.93 4.41 -16.66
C ASP A 230 -5.47 3.98 -15.28
N ALA A 231 -5.04 4.66 -14.21
CA ALA A 231 -5.49 4.42 -12.84
C ALA A 231 -6.30 5.63 -12.31
N ARG A 232 -7.46 5.35 -11.70
CA ARG A 232 -8.35 6.36 -11.10
C ARG A 232 -9.00 5.89 -9.80
N LEU A 233 -9.27 6.83 -8.91
CA LEU A 233 -10.16 6.60 -7.77
C LEU A 233 -11.61 6.50 -8.26
N THR A 234 -12.37 5.62 -7.63
CA THR A 234 -13.79 5.36 -7.89
C THR A 234 -14.56 5.36 -6.57
N GLU A 235 -15.87 5.22 -6.63
CA GLU A 235 -16.67 5.10 -5.41
C GLU A 235 -16.35 3.83 -4.60
N GLU A 236 -15.82 2.79 -5.22
CA GLU A 236 -15.63 1.48 -4.57
C GLU A 236 -14.14 1.19 -4.26
N GLY A 237 -13.23 2.03 -4.73
CA GLY A 237 -11.79 1.84 -4.58
C GLY A 237 -11.01 2.41 -5.77
N ILE A 238 -10.10 1.63 -6.33
CA ILE A 238 -9.26 2.00 -7.48
C ILE A 238 -9.68 1.19 -8.71
N ALA A 239 -9.88 1.86 -9.84
CA ALA A 239 -9.95 1.20 -11.14
C ALA A 239 -8.64 1.46 -11.90
N ALA A 240 -8.06 0.42 -12.48
CA ALA A 240 -6.80 0.47 -13.21
C ALA A 240 -6.86 -0.31 -14.53
N THR A 241 -6.15 0.17 -15.55
CA THR A 241 -5.87 -0.63 -16.76
C THR A 241 -4.43 -1.12 -16.73
N LEU A 242 -4.29 -2.43 -16.70
CA LEU A 242 -3.03 -3.16 -16.78
C LEU A 242 -2.67 -3.31 -18.27
N ARG A 243 -1.53 -2.76 -18.70
CA ARG A 243 -1.02 -2.97 -20.06
C ARG A 243 0.09 -4.03 -20.01
N LEU A 244 -0.08 -5.11 -20.77
CA LEU A 244 0.81 -6.28 -20.76
C LEU A 244 1.67 -6.33 -22.02
N GLY A 245 2.90 -6.82 -21.92
CA GLY A 245 3.81 -6.99 -23.07
C GLY A 245 4.24 -5.66 -23.69
N ARG A 246 4.57 -4.69 -22.84
CA ARG A 246 4.94 -3.31 -23.25
C ARG A 246 6.32 -2.88 -22.77
N LEU A 247 6.85 -3.54 -21.73
CA LEU A 247 8.18 -3.30 -21.22
C LEU A 247 9.22 -4.00 -22.11
N PRO A 248 10.43 -3.43 -22.25
CA PRO A 248 11.50 -3.98 -23.08
C PRO A 248 12.13 -5.27 -22.51
N GLY A 249 11.57 -5.84 -21.44
CA GLY A 249 12.11 -6.99 -20.72
C GLY A 249 13.38 -6.66 -19.92
N ASP A 250 13.62 -7.43 -18.88
CA ASP A 250 14.91 -7.55 -18.21
C ASP A 250 15.10 -9.04 -17.89
N GLY A 251 16.28 -9.50 -17.47
CA GLY A 251 16.52 -10.95 -17.28
C GLY A 251 15.51 -11.71 -16.37
N LYS A 252 14.60 -11.01 -15.68
CA LYS A 252 13.49 -11.57 -14.90
C LYS A 252 12.12 -11.35 -15.55
N VAL A 253 11.90 -10.20 -16.19
CA VAL A 253 10.66 -9.86 -16.89
C VAL A 253 10.73 -10.32 -18.35
N PRO A 254 9.88 -11.27 -18.78
CA PRO A 254 9.89 -11.77 -20.16
C PRO A 254 9.73 -10.67 -21.20
N LEU A 255 10.43 -10.83 -22.34
CA LEU A 255 10.26 -9.97 -23.51
C LEU A 255 8.85 -10.15 -24.11
N PRO A 256 8.24 -9.10 -24.69
CA PRO A 256 7.04 -9.26 -25.49
C PRO A 256 7.30 -10.15 -26.72
N PRO A 257 6.29 -10.85 -27.26
CA PRO A 257 4.88 -10.84 -26.86
C PRO A 257 4.58 -11.76 -25.66
N LEU A 258 3.39 -11.62 -25.08
CA LEU A 258 2.86 -12.58 -24.11
C LEU A 258 2.60 -13.92 -24.84
N THR A 259 2.92 -15.03 -24.20
CA THR A 259 2.78 -16.37 -24.80
C THR A 259 1.91 -17.28 -23.95
N VAL A 260 1.01 -18.02 -24.61
CA VAL A 260 0.22 -19.08 -23.97
C VAL A 260 0.62 -20.40 -24.60
N THR A 261 1.02 -21.37 -23.80
CA THR A 261 1.49 -22.67 -24.28
C THR A 261 0.74 -23.81 -23.59
N GLY A 262 0.74 -24.98 -24.23
CA GLY A 262 0.18 -26.21 -23.68
C GLY A 262 0.00 -27.27 -24.76
N THR A 263 -0.85 -28.24 -24.49
CA THR A 263 -1.09 -29.39 -25.37
C THR A 263 -2.48 -29.31 -26.00
N GLY A 264 -2.52 -29.20 -27.33
CA GLY A 264 -3.75 -29.35 -28.11
C GLY A 264 -4.09 -30.81 -28.32
N VAL A 265 -5.32 -31.19 -27.99
CA VAL A 265 -5.89 -32.51 -28.28
C VAL A 265 -7.08 -32.31 -29.21
N ILE A 266 -7.04 -32.99 -30.34
CA ILE A 266 -8.08 -32.95 -31.38
C ILE A 266 -8.67 -34.34 -31.48
N ALA A 267 -9.87 -34.54 -30.95
CA ALA A 267 -10.57 -35.81 -31.01
C ALA A 267 -11.56 -35.81 -32.18
N PHE A 268 -11.58 -36.88 -32.98
CA PHE A 268 -12.58 -37.10 -34.02
C PHE A 268 -13.60 -38.11 -33.50
N PRO A 269 -14.66 -37.67 -32.80
CA PRO A 269 -15.66 -38.60 -32.30
C PRO A 269 -16.34 -39.29 -33.49
N ASP A 270 -16.20 -40.61 -33.57
CA ASP A 270 -16.82 -41.39 -34.63
C ASP A 270 -18.35 -41.28 -34.54
N THR A 271 -19.01 -41.09 -35.68
CA THR A 271 -20.48 -40.83 -35.72
C THR A 271 -21.31 -42.11 -35.84
N ALA A 272 -20.70 -43.29 -35.73
CA ALA A 272 -21.42 -44.55 -35.76
C ALA A 272 -20.74 -45.61 -34.87
N ASP A 273 -21.51 -46.17 -33.94
CA ASP A 273 -21.25 -47.43 -33.22
C ASP A 273 -19.98 -47.54 -32.35
N GLY A 274 -19.99 -46.87 -31.20
CA GLY A 274 -19.73 -47.51 -29.90
C GLY A 274 -18.32 -47.99 -29.54
N ALA A 275 -17.34 -47.94 -30.44
CA ALA A 275 -15.94 -48.22 -30.12
C ALA A 275 -15.14 -46.92 -30.10
N ARG A 276 -14.84 -46.41 -28.90
CA ARG A 276 -13.76 -45.43 -28.72
C ARG A 276 -12.45 -46.21 -28.81
N ASP A 277 -11.85 -46.28 -29.98
CA ASP A 277 -10.41 -46.53 -30.02
C ASP A 277 -9.71 -45.20 -29.67
N ASP A 278 -8.72 -45.27 -28.78
CA ASP A 278 -7.89 -44.11 -28.39
C ASP A 278 -7.05 -43.57 -29.58
N ASP A 279 -7.12 -44.24 -30.74
CA ASP A 279 -6.40 -43.95 -32.00
C ASP A 279 -6.97 -42.76 -32.80
N ASP A 280 -8.17 -42.25 -32.49
CA ASP A 280 -8.79 -41.11 -33.22
C ASP A 280 -8.50 -39.74 -32.59
N THR A 281 -7.36 -39.61 -31.92
CA THR A 281 -6.90 -38.35 -31.34
C THR A 281 -5.58 -37.89 -31.96
N ILE A 282 -5.52 -36.61 -32.32
CA ILE A 282 -4.30 -35.94 -32.76
C ILE A 282 -3.84 -35.00 -31.66
N THR A 283 -2.58 -35.13 -31.26
CA THR A 283 -1.91 -34.33 -30.25
C THR A 283 -0.88 -33.39 -30.87
N GLY A 284 -0.69 -32.22 -30.25
CA GLY A 284 0.35 -31.29 -30.67
C GLY A 284 0.57 -30.17 -29.66
N ALA A 285 1.76 -29.58 -29.68
CA ALA A 285 2.07 -28.41 -28.89
C ALA A 285 1.37 -27.19 -29.50
N ILE A 286 0.53 -26.51 -28.72
CA ILE A 286 -0.09 -25.24 -29.10
C ILE A 286 0.71 -24.11 -28.46
N THR A 287 1.03 -23.11 -29.28
CA THR A 287 1.57 -21.83 -28.87
C THR A 287 0.65 -20.72 -29.37
N VAL A 288 0.17 -19.87 -28.47
CA VAL A 288 -0.54 -18.64 -28.77
C VAL A 288 0.38 -17.47 -28.45
N THR A 289 0.60 -16.58 -29.41
CA THR A 289 1.27 -15.30 -29.16
C THR A 289 0.22 -14.20 -29.12
N VAL A 290 0.30 -13.34 -28.11
CA VAL A 290 -0.63 -12.23 -27.89
C VAL A 290 0.12 -10.92 -27.92
N GLU A 291 -0.19 -10.09 -28.91
CA GLU A 291 0.41 -8.77 -29.05
C GLU A 291 -0.38 -7.74 -28.25
N GLY A 292 0.25 -7.20 -27.22
CA GLY A 292 -0.31 -6.09 -26.47
C GLY A 292 -1.64 -6.29 -25.76
N PRO A 293 -1.81 -7.37 -24.99
CA PRO A 293 -3.01 -7.55 -24.19
C PRO A 293 -3.14 -6.43 -23.14
N SER A 294 -4.38 -6.20 -22.72
CA SER A 294 -4.67 -5.34 -21.57
C SER A 294 -5.70 -5.99 -20.67
N ALA A 295 -5.77 -5.57 -19.41
CA ALA A 295 -6.79 -6.00 -18.48
C ALA A 295 -7.28 -4.81 -17.66
N THR A 296 -8.59 -4.69 -17.44
CA THR A 296 -9.13 -3.71 -16.50
C THR A 296 -9.34 -4.38 -15.15
N ALA A 297 -8.86 -3.75 -14.08
CA ALA A 297 -8.97 -4.24 -12.71
C ALA A 297 -9.71 -3.21 -11.85
N GLY A 298 -10.60 -3.71 -10.98
CA GLY A 298 -11.21 -2.95 -9.90
C GLY A 298 -10.74 -3.51 -8.57
N VAL A 299 -10.23 -2.64 -7.71
CA VAL A 299 -9.56 -3.01 -6.46
C VAL A 299 -10.14 -2.21 -5.30
N SER A 300 -10.56 -2.90 -4.25
CA SER A 300 -11.07 -2.31 -3.01
C SER A 300 -10.08 -2.50 -1.86
N PHE A 301 -10.16 -1.63 -0.85
CA PHE A 301 -9.27 -1.62 0.30
C PHE A 301 -10.09 -1.54 1.59
N THR A 302 -9.77 -2.39 2.56
CA THR A 302 -10.39 -2.43 3.90
C THR A 302 -9.30 -2.63 4.97
N GLY A 303 -9.66 -2.46 6.25
CA GLY A 303 -8.73 -2.55 7.37
C GLY A 303 -8.46 -1.19 8.00
N ARG A 304 -8.18 -1.17 9.31
CA ARG A 304 -7.97 0.08 10.07
C ARG A 304 -6.55 0.61 9.99
N ASP A 305 -5.59 -0.27 9.71
CA ASP A 305 -4.16 0.03 9.65
C ASP A 305 -3.46 -0.91 8.65
N ALA A 306 -2.12 -0.79 8.59
CA ALA A 306 -1.29 -1.59 7.70
C ALA A 306 -1.33 -3.11 8.01
N ASP A 307 -1.58 -3.51 9.26
CA ASP A 307 -1.62 -4.92 9.64
C ASP A 307 -2.96 -5.56 9.32
N GLU A 308 -4.05 -4.78 9.37
CA GLU A 308 -5.40 -5.19 9.00
C GLU A 308 -5.72 -4.96 7.50
N LEU A 309 -4.85 -4.25 6.76
CA LEU A 309 -5.04 -3.91 5.34
C LEU A 309 -5.44 -5.13 4.52
N THR A 310 -6.60 -5.12 3.89
CA THR A 310 -7.06 -6.18 2.99
C THR A 310 -7.40 -5.57 1.64
N ILE A 311 -6.82 -6.13 0.59
CA ILE A 311 -7.04 -5.75 -0.81
C ILE A 311 -8.04 -6.74 -1.41
N GLY A 312 -9.14 -6.24 -1.97
CA GLY A 312 -10.11 -7.01 -2.74
C GLY A 312 -9.88 -6.82 -4.25
N LEU A 313 -10.09 -7.86 -5.05
CA LEU A 313 -10.09 -7.79 -6.51
C LEU A 313 -11.53 -7.94 -7.03
N ASP A 314 -12.25 -6.83 -7.07
CA ASP A 314 -13.68 -6.78 -7.36
C ASP A 314 -13.99 -7.07 -8.83
N SER A 315 -13.05 -6.76 -9.72
CA SER A 315 -13.14 -7.09 -11.15
C SER A 315 -11.76 -7.26 -11.77
N LEU A 316 -11.66 -8.15 -12.75
CA LEU A 316 -10.48 -8.32 -13.60
C LEU A 316 -10.98 -8.76 -14.99
N THR A 317 -10.93 -7.90 -16.00
CA THR A 317 -11.45 -8.21 -17.34
C THR A 317 -10.35 -8.10 -18.38
N LEU A 318 -10.01 -9.22 -19.00
CA LEU A 318 -9.06 -9.31 -20.10
C LEU A 318 -9.64 -8.70 -21.37
N THR A 319 -8.87 -7.83 -22.01
CA THR A 319 -9.21 -7.19 -23.28
C THR A 319 -8.12 -7.51 -24.30
N ILE A 320 -8.46 -8.40 -25.24
CA ILE A 320 -7.57 -8.88 -26.30
C ILE A 320 -8.36 -8.97 -27.59
N ALA A 321 -7.93 -8.28 -28.65
CA ALA A 321 -8.61 -8.31 -29.93
C ALA A 321 -8.18 -9.55 -30.74
N PRO A 322 -9.10 -10.28 -31.41
CA PRO A 322 -8.75 -11.47 -32.20
C PRO A 322 -7.59 -11.31 -33.20
N PRO A 323 -7.40 -10.15 -33.87
CA PRO A 323 -6.24 -9.93 -34.74
C PRO A 323 -4.89 -10.01 -34.02
N ASP A 324 -4.85 -9.67 -32.73
CA ASP A 324 -3.64 -9.62 -31.92
C ASP A 324 -3.26 -10.98 -31.33
N LEU A 325 -4.12 -12.00 -31.50
CA LEU A 325 -3.80 -13.39 -31.17
C LEU A 325 -3.37 -14.13 -32.43
N LYS A 326 -2.26 -14.85 -32.35
CA LYS A 326 -1.85 -15.82 -33.36
C LYS A 326 -1.69 -17.17 -32.69
N VAL A 327 -2.43 -18.16 -33.18
CA VAL A 327 -2.38 -19.53 -32.66
C VAL A 327 -1.58 -20.39 -33.64
N THR A 328 -0.61 -21.13 -33.13
CA THR A 328 0.14 -22.11 -33.92
C THR A 328 0.12 -23.44 -33.20
N ILE A 329 -0.18 -24.51 -33.92
CA ILE A 329 0.00 -25.89 -33.44
C ILE A 329 1.13 -26.56 -34.22
N ARG A 330 1.96 -27.31 -33.50
CA ARG A 330 2.94 -28.24 -34.05
C ARG A 330 2.55 -29.64 -33.61
N LEU A 331 2.18 -30.48 -34.57
CA LEU A 331 1.77 -31.85 -34.30
C LEU A 331 2.99 -32.71 -33.92
N GLU A 332 2.77 -33.73 -33.10
CA GLU A 332 3.83 -34.67 -32.71
C GLU A 332 4.33 -35.48 -33.92
N GLU A 333 3.41 -35.85 -34.80
CA GLU A 333 3.68 -36.48 -36.09
C GLU A 333 3.42 -35.52 -37.25
N SER A 334 4.30 -35.52 -38.25
CA SER A 334 4.14 -34.69 -39.45
C SER A 334 2.88 -35.10 -40.21
N SER A 335 1.88 -34.22 -40.25
CA SER A 335 0.58 -34.49 -40.84
C SER A 335 0.15 -33.38 -41.80
N PRO A 336 -0.43 -33.74 -42.97
CA PRO A 336 -0.95 -32.75 -43.92
C PRO A 336 -2.09 -31.89 -43.33
N TRP A 337 -2.68 -32.35 -42.23
CA TRP A 337 -3.76 -31.65 -41.52
C TRP A 337 -3.27 -30.46 -40.69
N GLU A 338 -1.97 -30.35 -40.39
CA GLU A 338 -1.43 -29.26 -39.56
C GLU A 338 -1.84 -27.88 -40.08
N LYS A 339 -1.80 -27.68 -41.41
CA LYS A 339 -2.24 -26.42 -42.02
C LYS A 339 -3.74 -26.16 -41.85
N ALA A 340 -4.57 -27.19 -42.00
CA ALA A 340 -6.02 -27.08 -41.84
C ALA A 340 -6.41 -26.81 -40.37
N ILE A 341 -5.76 -27.48 -39.42
CA ILE A 341 -5.95 -27.27 -37.99
C ILE A 341 -5.52 -25.84 -37.61
N ASN A 342 -4.36 -25.40 -38.06
CA ASN A 342 -3.89 -24.02 -37.85
C ASN A 342 -4.88 -22.97 -38.38
N GLN A 343 -5.51 -23.21 -39.54
CA GLN A 343 -6.55 -22.31 -40.06
C GLN A 343 -7.78 -22.26 -39.17
N VAL A 344 -8.22 -23.41 -38.63
CA VAL A 344 -9.35 -23.47 -37.69
C VAL A 344 -9.02 -22.76 -36.38
N LEU A 345 -7.85 -23.03 -35.81
CA LEU A 345 -7.39 -22.41 -34.55
C LEU A 345 -7.27 -20.88 -34.64
N ASN A 346 -7.02 -20.34 -35.84
CA ASN A 346 -6.93 -18.90 -36.06
C ASN A 346 -8.26 -18.21 -36.38
N LYS A 347 -9.40 -18.93 -36.35
CA LYS A 347 -10.72 -18.28 -36.44
C LYS A 347 -11.02 -17.46 -35.19
N ASP A 348 -11.69 -16.33 -35.36
CA ASP A 348 -12.05 -15.43 -34.27
C ASP A 348 -12.89 -16.08 -33.18
N GLU A 349 -13.72 -17.06 -33.53
CA GLU A 349 -14.50 -17.85 -32.56
C GLU A 349 -13.60 -18.69 -31.64
N VAL A 350 -12.58 -19.37 -32.18
CA VAL A 350 -11.64 -20.18 -31.38
C VAL A 350 -10.76 -19.28 -30.52
N LYS A 351 -10.26 -18.19 -31.09
CA LYS A 351 -9.47 -17.19 -30.35
C LYS A 351 -10.25 -16.62 -29.17
N ARG A 352 -11.54 -16.30 -29.36
CA ARG A 352 -12.42 -15.87 -28.27
C ARG A 352 -12.58 -16.93 -27.19
N ARG A 353 -12.72 -18.21 -27.54
CA ARG A 353 -12.76 -19.32 -26.56
C ARG A 353 -11.49 -19.41 -25.71
N ILE A 354 -10.31 -19.16 -26.29
CA ILE A 354 -9.04 -19.10 -25.54
C ILE A 354 -9.07 -17.95 -24.52
N VAL A 355 -9.51 -16.76 -24.94
CA VAL A 355 -9.64 -15.59 -24.05
C VAL A 355 -10.67 -15.85 -22.95
N GLU A 356 -11.85 -16.37 -23.30
CA GLU A 356 -12.92 -16.71 -22.35
C GLU A 356 -12.49 -17.76 -21.32
N GLY A 357 -11.81 -18.83 -21.74
CA GLY A 357 -11.30 -19.85 -20.83
C GLY A 357 -10.25 -19.31 -19.86
N THR A 358 -9.38 -18.42 -20.35
CA THR A 358 -8.39 -17.72 -19.51
C THR A 358 -9.08 -16.78 -18.51
N GLN A 359 -10.07 -16.01 -18.98
CA GLN A 359 -10.88 -15.09 -18.17
C GLN A 359 -11.64 -15.84 -17.06
N GLN A 360 -12.31 -16.95 -17.38
CA GLN A 360 -13.05 -17.76 -16.40
C GLN A 360 -12.14 -18.29 -15.29
N THR A 361 -10.93 -18.71 -15.64
CA THR A 361 -9.97 -19.21 -14.65
C THR A 361 -9.45 -18.08 -13.76
N ALA A 362 -9.12 -16.93 -14.34
CA ALA A 362 -8.75 -15.74 -13.58
C ALA A 362 -9.88 -15.30 -12.63
N ASP A 363 -11.13 -15.31 -13.11
CA ASP A 363 -12.31 -14.96 -12.32
C ASP A 363 -12.52 -15.89 -11.12
N ALA A 364 -12.30 -17.19 -11.30
CA ALA A 364 -12.40 -18.19 -10.24
C ALA A 364 -11.34 -18.01 -9.14
N HIS A 365 -10.17 -17.47 -9.49
CA HIS A 365 -9.04 -17.26 -8.58
C HIS A 365 -8.87 -15.81 -8.09
N ARG A 366 -9.83 -14.90 -8.35
CA ARG A 366 -9.70 -13.49 -7.94
C ARG A 366 -9.45 -13.31 -6.45
N ALA A 367 -10.10 -14.11 -5.61
CA ALA A 367 -9.92 -14.06 -4.16
C ALA A 367 -8.49 -14.46 -3.74
N ASP A 368 -7.93 -15.49 -4.38
CA ASP A 368 -6.57 -15.96 -4.11
C ASP A 368 -5.54 -14.92 -4.56
N ILE A 369 -5.73 -14.36 -5.76
CA ILE A 369 -4.90 -13.25 -6.27
C ILE A 369 -4.95 -12.05 -5.31
N ALA A 370 -6.14 -11.66 -4.85
CA ALA A 370 -6.32 -10.54 -3.93
C ALA A 370 -5.64 -10.78 -2.57
N LYS A 371 -5.67 -12.01 -2.07
CA LYS A 371 -4.96 -12.44 -0.85
C LYS A 371 -3.45 -12.32 -1.02
N GLU A 372 -2.91 -12.70 -2.18
CA GLU A 372 -1.48 -12.58 -2.45
C GLU A 372 -1.04 -11.11 -2.59
N LEU A 373 -1.83 -10.29 -3.28
CA LEU A 373 -1.62 -8.84 -3.33
C LEU A 373 -1.62 -8.21 -1.93
N THR A 374 -2.55 -8.63 -1.07
CA THR A 374 -2.63 -8.20 0.33
C THR A 374 -1.36 -8.58 1.10
N THR A 375 -0.92 -9.84 0.98
CA THR A 375 0.27 -10.35 1.67
C THR A 375 1.53 -9.62 1.24
N ASN A 376 1.68 -9.39 -0.07
CA ASN A 376 2.80 -8.63 -0.62
C ASN A 376 2.78 -7.18 -0.16
N ALA A 377 1.63 -6.51 -0.21
CA ALA A 377 1.51 -5.13 0.25
C ALA A 377 1.88 -4.98 1.74
N ARG A 378 1.36 -5.86 2.61
CA ARG A 378 1.71 -5.87 4.03
C ARG A 378 3.21 -6.12 4.26
N THR A 379 3.81 -7.02 3.48
CA THR A 379 5.24 -7.33 3.58
C THR A 379 6.10 -6.11 3.23
N VAL A 380 5.78 -5.41 2.13
CA VAL A 380 6.47 -4.19 1.72
C VAL A 380 6.32 -3.10 2.79
N VAL A 381 5.10 -2.86 3.28
CA VAL A 381 4.84 -1.84 4.31
C VAL A 381 5.62 -2.15 5.59
N ARG A 382 5.57 -3.39 6.10
CA ARG A 382 6.30 -3.80 7.32
C ARG A 382 7.81 -3.67 7.17
N ALA A 383 8.37 -4.09 6.03
CA ALA A 383 9.80 -3.99 5.80
C ALA A 383 10.32 -2.54 5.77
N LYS A 384 9.44 -1.58 5.43
CA LYS A 384 9.78 -0.15 5.31
C LYS A 384 9.46 0.68 6.56
N LEU A 385 8.52 0.23 7.40
CA LEU A 385 8.16 0.88 8.66
C LEU A 385 8.85 0.28 9.90
N GLY A 386 9.36 -0.95 9.80
CA GLY A 386 10.01 -1.68 10.90
C GLY A 386 11.52 -1.47 11.03
N GLY A 387 12.12 -0.59 10.24
CA GLY A 387 13.52 -0.14 10.35
C GLY A 387 13.57 1.36 10.59
#